data_AF-A0A0R2MVN7-F1
#
_entry.id   AF-A0A0R2MVN7-F1
#
_cell.length_a   1.000
_cell.length_b   1.000
_cell.length_c   1.000
_cell.angle_alpha   90.00
_cell.angle_beta   90.00
_cell.angle_gamma   90.00
#
_symmetry.space_group_name_H-M   'P 1'
#
loop_
_entity.id
_entity.type
_entity.pdbx_description
1 polymer ?
#
loop_
_entity_poly.entity_id
_entity_poly.type
_entity_poly.pdbx_seq_one_letter_code
_entity_poly.pdbx_strand_id
1 'polypeptide(L)'
;MKITTHVLLTAGILLTSIGLAGCQMGNSSQSSQSSAPAAASAKSSSEPAKLAEYNGIIKTARSLNQDGQYKASNKALNQIDITDLSEKAYATIKTEYFDLQKSNDQFLLKKNAASSSSAAAKSNNGSSKQAAAPAPTTNNSFSGYGKYTGHYFFYNTNDDRIQSGLNISSDGSVIQNNSDGTTFSGTAYIQPSSQGGILSYDVSSDSNDTKTITANVAIVVTWSNGEKETYYGYTGYDGSTVLTDGQPYDGDLVNEVWQKF
;
A
#
# COMPACT_ATOMS: atom_id res chain seq x y z
N MET A 1 -11.96 -2.24 -52.50
CA MET A 1 -13.35 -2.77 -52.52
C MET A 1 -13.32 -4.24 -52.14
N LYS A 2 -13.88 -4.58 -50.98
CA LYS A 2 -14.41 -5.90 -50.63
C LYS A 2 -15.36 -5.72 -49.45
N ILE A 3 -16.43 -6.50 -49.49
CA ILE A 3 -17.79 -6.17 -49.07
C ILE A 3 -18.01 -6.30 -47.56
N THR A 4 -18.78 -5.34 -47.04
CA THR A 4 -19.38 -5.24 -45.71
C THR A 4 -20.41 -6.34 -45.46
N THR A 5 -20.43 -6.93 -44.27
CA THR A 5 -21.66 -7.53 -43.72
C THR A 5 -21.77 -7.19 -42.23
N HIS A 6 -22.70 -6.30 -41.91
CA HIS A 6 -23.25 -6.14 -40.57
C HIS A 6 -24.35 -7.18 -40.36
N VAL A 7 -24.35 -7.83 -39.20
CA VAL A 7 -25.53 -8.55 -38.70
C VAL A 7 -25.95 -7.87 -37.41
N LEU A 8 -27.23 -7.50 -37.38
CA LEU A 8 -27.95 -6.76 -36.37
C LEU A 8 -29.15 -7.64 -35.95
N LEU A 9 -29.68 -7.39 -34.74
CA LEU A 9 -30.83 -8.03 -34.07
C LEU A 9 -30.51 -9.33 -33.32
N THR A 10 -31.00 -9.58 -32.09
CA THR A 10 -32.32 -9.24 -31.54
C THR A 10 -32.33 -9.25 -30.01
N ALA A 11 -33.25 -8.49 -29.42
CA ALA A 11 -33.56 -8.39 -28.00
C ALA A 11 -34.15 -9.67 -27.36
N GLY A 12 -34.02 -9.78 -26.04
CA GLY A 12 -34.72 -10.78 -25.22
C GLY A 12 -34.82 -10.34 -23.75
N ILE A 13 -35.92 -9.68 -23.42
CA ILE A 13 -36.35 -9.34 -22.06
C ILE A 13 -36.85 -10.62 -21.37
N LEU A 14 -36.44 -10.86 -20.12
CA LEU A 14 -37.18 -11.72 -19.20
C LEU A 14 -37.22 -11.09 -17.81
N LEU A 15 -38.37 -10.49 -17.51
CA LEU A 15 -38.85 -10.23 -16.16
C LEU A 15 -39.43 -11.52 -15.59
N THR A 16 -39.04 -11.89 -14.37
CA THR A 16 -39.88 -12.66 -13.45
C THR A 16 -39.66 -12.19 -12.02
N SER A 17 -40.68 -11.50 -11.50
CA SER A 17 -40.98 -11.25 -10.10
C SER A 17 -41.92 -12.33 -9.55
N ILE A 18 -42.31 -12.19 -8.27
CA ILE A 18 -43.20 -13.01 -7.41
C ILE A 18 -42.40 -13.98 -6.52
N GLY A 19 -42.54 -14.04 -5.19
CA GLY A 19 -43.41 -13.40 -4.17
C GLY A 19 -42.77 -13.73 -2.80
N LEU A 20 -43.34 -13.62 -1.61
CA LEU A 20 -44.53 -13.01 -1.01
C LEU A 20 -44.37 -13.33 0.50
N ALA A 21 -44.64 -12.33 1.36
CA ALA A 21 -45.20 -12.41 2.71
C ALA A 21 -44.61 -13.32 3.82
N GLY A 22 -44.39 -12.70 4.98
CA GLY A 22 -44.18 -13.40 6.25
C GLY A 22 -44.17 -12.44 7.45
N CYS A 23 -45.23 -11.65 7.64
CA CYS A 23 -45.51 -11.01 8.92
C CYS A 23 -46.12 -12.04 9.88
N GLN A 24 -45.56 -12.20 11.07
CA GLN A 24 -46.30 -12.77 12.19
C GLN A 24 -46.00 -11.97 13.46
N MET A 25 -47.06 -11.35 13.98
CA MET A 25 -47.10 -10.58 15.22
C MET A 25 -48.23 -11.17 16.08
N GLY A 26 -47.96 -11.38 17.37
CA GLY A 26 -48.91 -11.74 18.42
C GLY A 26 -48.17 -12.27 19.65
N ASN A 27 -47.81 -11.38 20.61
CA ASN A 27 -48.46 -11.16 21.92
C ASN A 27 -48.36 -12.38 22.88
N SER A 28 -47.97 -12.31 24.16
CA SER A 28 -47.72 -11.19 25.09
C SER A 28 -47.17 -11.74 26.43
N SER A 29 -46.32 -10.94 27.08
CA SER A 29 -46.11 -10.77 28.55
C SER A 29 -45.60 -11.94 29.41
N GLN A 30 -44.41 -11.80 30.03
CA GLN A 30 -44.26 -11.35 31.43
C GLN A 30 -42.78 -11.21 31.84
N SER A 31 -42.54 -10.23 32.71
CA SER A 31 -41.32 -9.61 33.22
C SER A 31 -40.34 -10.47 34.02
N SER A 32 -39.02 -10.18 33.96
CA SER A 32 -38.25 -9.52 35.04
C SER A 32 -36.76 -9.32 34.68
N GLN A 33 -36.21 -8.21 35.17
CA GLN A 33 -34.86 -7.68 34.97
C GLN A 33 -33.70 -8.66 35.22
N SER A 34 -32.64 -8.57 34.41
CA SER A 34 -31.32 -8.08 34.88
C SER A 34 -30.24 -8.18 33.79
N SER A 35 -29.38 -7.16 33.76
CA SER A 35 -28.01 -7.17 33.22
C SER A 35 -27.83 -7.18 31.70
N ALA A 36 -27.45 -6.02 31.17
CA ALA A 36 -26.93 -5.84 29.81
C ALA A 36 -25.78 -6.80 29.48
N PRO A 37 -25.64 -7.17 28.20
CA PRO A 37 -24.33 -7.28 27.59
C PRO A 37 -24.16 -6.22 26.50
N ALA A 38 -22.91 -5.81 26.38
CA ALA A 38 -22.39 -4.77 25.51
C ALA A 38 -23.01 -4.73 24.11
N ALA A 39 -23.18 -3.51 23.61
CA ALA A 39 -23.16 -3.24 22.19
C ALA A 39 -21.82 -3.75 21.64
N ALA A 40 -21.77 -5.02 21.25
CA ALA A 40 -20.82 -5.49 20.28
C ALA A 40 -21.15 -4.73 19.00
N SER A 41 -20.33 -3.72 18.68
CA SER A 41 -20.30 -3.13 17.35
C SER A 41 -20.31 -4.28 16.35
N ALA A 42 -21.41 -4.38 15.59
CA ALA A 42 -21.56 -5.38 14.56
C ALA A 42 -20.36 -5.26 13.61
N LYS A 43 -19.39 -6.19 13.69
CA LYS A 43 -18.40 -6.37 12.63
C LYS A 43 -19.22 -6.74 11.39
N SER A 44 -19.21 -5.82 10.43
CA SER A 44 -20.15 -5.74 9.34
C SER A 44 -20.21 -7.02 8.52
N SER A 45 -21.39 -7.29 7.96
CA SER A 45 -21.69 -8.31 6.94
C SER A 45 -20.88 -8.19 5.63
N SER A 46 -19.84 -7.35 5.58
CA SER A 46 -19.01 -7.07 4.40
C SER A 46 -17.65 -7.79 4.41
N GLU A 47 -17.17 -8.28 5.55
CA GLU A 47 -15.94 -9.09 5.66
C GLU A 47 -15.89 -10.28 4.70
N PRO A 48 -16.95 -11.14 4.59
CA PRO A 48 -16.94 -12.23 3.63
C PRO A 48 -16.94 -11.76 2.17
N ALA A 49 -17.51 -10.58 1.88
CA ALA A 49 -17.53 -10.02 0.53
C ALA A 49 -16.15 -9.48 0.11
N LYS A 50 -15.50 -8.70 0.98
CA LYS A 50 -14.11 -8.23 0.77
C LYS A 50 -13.13 -9.38 0.64
N LEU A 51 -13.28 -10.43 1.46
CA LEU A 51 -12.44 -11.62 1.37
C LEU A 51 -12.54 -12.29 0.00
N ALA A 52 -13.75 -12.44 -0.53
CA ALA A 52 -13.96 -13.01 -1.87
C ALA A 52 -13.38 -12.11 -2.98
N GLU A 53 -13.55 -10.79 -2.86
CA GLU A 53 -12.98 -9.81 -3.78
C GLU A 53 -11.45 -9.89 -3.81
N TYR A 54 -10.80 -9.86 -2.65
CA TYR A 54 -9.35 -9.95 -2.52
C TYR A 54 -8.81 -11.28 -3.06
N ASN A 55 -9.50 -12.40 -2.83
CA ASN A 55 -9.13 -13.68 -3.46
C ASN A 55 -9.20 -13.62 -4.99
N GLY A 56 -10.22 -12.94 -5.54
CA GLY A 56 -10.34 -12.71 -6.99
C GLY A 56 -9.18 -11.89 -7.55
N ILE A 57 -8.77 -10.84 -6.82
CA ILE A 57 -7.62 -10.01 -7.17
C ILE A 57 -6.33 -10.83 -7.14
N ILE A 58 -6.07 -11.61 -6.08
CA ILE A 58 -4.87 -12.46 -5.98
C ILE A 58 -4.81 -13.47 -7.12
N LYS A 59 -5.93 -14.11 -7.47
CA LYS A 59 -5.99 -15.04 -8.61
C LYS A 59 -5.62 -14.35 -9.93
N THR A 60 -6.14 -13.14 -10.14
CA THR A 60 -5.84 -12.34 -11.34
C THR A 60 -4.37 -11.96 -11.38
N ALA A 61 -3.83 -11.43 -10.29
CA ALA A 61 -2.42 -11.07 -10.17
C ALA A 61 -1.48 -12.26 -10.39
N ARG A 62 -1.85 -13.44 -9.89
CA ARG A 62 -1.10 -14.68 -10.10
C ARG A 62 -1.04 -15.08 -11.57
N SER A 63 -2.17 -15.04 -12.28
CA SER A 63 -2.20 -15.33 -13.73
C SER A 63 -1.28 -14.36 -14.48
N LEU A 64 -1.37 -13.06 -14.19
CA LEU A 64 -0.54 -12.04 -14.82
C LEU A 64 0.96 -12.21 -14.52
N ASN A 65 1.32 -12.60 -13.29
CA ASN A 65 2.70 -12.91 -12.93
C ASN A 65 3.23 -14.12 -13.71
N GLN A 66 2.42 -15.19 -13.84
CA GLN A 66 2.76 -16.39 -14.61
C GLN A 66 2.95 -16.09 -16.10
N ASP A 67 2.17 -15.15 -16.64
CA ASP A 67 2.25 -14.69 -18.03
C ASP A 67 3.37 -13.66 -18.26
N GLY A 68 4.19 -13.35 -17.25
CA GLY A 68 5.28 -12.37 -17.33
C GLY A 68 4.82 -10.90 -17.36
N GLN A 69 3.54 -10.63 -17.12
CA GLN A 69 2.94 -9.30 -17.09
C GLN A 69 3.08 -8.65 -15.70
N TYR A 70 4.29 -8.53 -15.20
CA TYR A 70 4.57 -8.12 -13.81
C TYR A 70 4.00 -6.74 -13.42
N LYS A 71 4.02 -5.75 -14.33
CA LYS A 71 3.39 -4.43 -14.09
C LYS A 71 1.87 -4.54 -13.94
N ALA A 72 1.22 -5.38 -14.78
CA ALA A 72 -0.21 -5.60 -14.70
C ALA A 72 -0.58 -6.41 -13.45
N SER A 73 0.27 -7.37 -13.06
CA SER A 73 0.15 -8.11 -11.81
C SER A 73 0.17 -7.16 -10.61
N ASN A 74 1.17 -6.27 -10.53
CA ASN A 74 1.24 -5.24 -9.48
C ASN A 74 0.00 -4.32 -9.50
N LYS A 75 -0.45 -3.87 -10.69
CA LYS A 75 -1.67 -3.07 -10.82
C LYS A 75 -2.90 -3.77 -10.27
N ALA A 76 -3.03 -5.08 -10.47
CA ALA A 76 -4.11 -5.87 -9.87
C ALA A 76 -3.94 -5.91 -8.34
N LEU A 77 -2.75 -6.24 -7.84
CA LEU A 77 -2.46 -6.28 -6.39
C LEU A 77 -2.81 -4.96 -5.70
N ASN A 78 -2.53 -3.81 -6.32
CA ASN A 78 -2.80 -2.49 -5.74
C ASN A 78 -4.30 -2.17 -5.51
N GLN A 79 -5.21 -3.04 -5.96
CA GLN A 79 -6.63 -2.95 -5.63
C GLN A 79 -6.93 -3.48 -4.21
N ILE A 80 -6.02 -4.24 -3.61
CA ILE A 80 -6.13 -4.71 -2.23
C ILE A 80 -5.59 -3.62 -1.31
N ASP A 81 -6.40 -3.21 -0.34
CA ASP A 81 -5.93 -2.33 0.72
C ASP A 81 -4.99 -3.10 1.67
N ILE A 82 -3.70 -2.73 1.68
CA ILE A 82 -2.69 -3.34 2.55
C ILE A 82 -2.98 -3.13 4.04
N THR A 83 -3.78 -2.12 4.40
CA THR A 83 -4.16 -1.91 5.80
C THR A 83 -5.12 -3.01 6.27
N ASP A 84 -6.06 -3.43 5.41
CA ASP A 84 -6.94 -4.58 5.67
C ASP A 84 -6.12 -5.88 5.82
N LEU A 85 -5.03 -6.03 5.06
CA LEU A 85 -4.17 -7.23 5.12
C LEU A 85 -3.50 -7.45 6.49
N SER A 86 -3.44 -6.43 7.34
CA SER A 86 -2.94 -6.57 8.71
C SER A 86 -3.90 -7.35 9.61
N GLU A 87 -5.19 -7.47 9.24
CA GLU A 87 -6.14 -8.24 10.03
C GLU A 87 -5.94 -9.76 9.85
N LYS A 88 -6.15 -10.49 10.95
CA LYS A 88 -6.02 -11.96 10.99
C LYS A 88 -6.87 -12.68 9.95
N ALA A 89 -8.03 -12.12 9.58
CA ALA A 89 -8.93 -12.71 8.59
C ALA A 89 -8.31 -12.80 7.19
N TYR A 90 -7.34 -11.94 6.86
CA TYR A 90 -6.71 -11.86 5.55
C TYR A 90 -5.30 -12.48 5.52
N ALA A 91 -4.87 -13.22 6.56
CA ALA A 91 -3.49 -13.72 6.69
C ALA A 91 -3.00 -14.56 5.47
N THR A 92 -3.86 -15.38 4.89
CA THR A 92 -3.53 -16.16 3.68
C THR A 92 -3.35 -15.24 2.47
N ILE A 93 -4.28 -14.31 2.26
CA ILE A 93 -4.22 -13.32 1.18
C ILE A 93 -2.96 -12.46 1.33
N LYS A 94 -2.65 -12.03 2.56
CA LYS A 94 -1.43 -11.28 2.87
C LYS A 94 -0.18 -12.02 2.41
N THR A 95 -0.09 -13.31 2.72
CA THR A 95 1.06 -14.13 2.32
C THR A 95 1.19 -14.18 0.81
N GLU A 96 0.11 -14.51 0.11
CA GLU A 96 0.11 -14.59 -1.36
C GLU A 96 0.36 -13.23 -2.03
N TYR A 97 -0.17 -12.15 -1.45
CA TYR A 97 0.06 -10.77 -1.89
C TYR A 97 1.54 -10.44 -1.92
N PHE A 98 2.24 -10.64 -0.80
CA PHE A 98 3.66 -10.29 -0.70
C PHE A 98 4.56 -11.25 -1.48
N ASP A 99 4.20 -12.53 -1.59
CA ASP A 99 4.93 -13.48 -2.45
C ASP A 99 4.86 -13.06 -3.92
N LEU A 100 3.67 -12.64 -4.40
CA LEU A 100 3.49 -12.12 -5.76
C LEU A 100 4.23 -10.80 -5.98
N GLN A 101 4.12 -9.84 -5.06
CA GLN A 101 4.88 -8.59 -5.13
C GLN A 101 6.38 -8.84 -5.22
N LYS A 102 6.93 -9.66 -4.32
CA LYS A 102 8.35 -10.01 -4.32
C LYS A 102 8.78 -10.68 -5.64
N SER A 103 7.96 -11.57 -6.18
CA SER A 103 8.19 -12.18 -7.50
C SER A 103 8.22 -11.10 -8.59
N ASN A 104 7.20 -10.24 -8.67
CA ASN A 104 7.11 -9.17 -9.65
C ASN A 104 8.32 -8.21 -9.58
N ASP A 105 8.69 -7.77 -8.37
CA ASP A 105 9.81 -6.85 -8.12
C ASP A 105 11.13 -7.43 -8.62
N GLN A 106 11.40 -8.72 -8.34
CA GLN A 106 12.61 -9.39 -8.82
C GLN A 106 12.74 -9.39 -10.34
N PHE A 107 11.64 -9.54 -11.09
CA PHE A 107 11.68 -9.55 -12.55
C PHE A 107 11.73 -8.14 -13.14
N LEU A 108 11.00 -7.18 -12.56
CA LEU A 108 11.04 -5.79 -12.99
C LEU A 108 12.44 -5.18 -12.81
N LEU A 109 13.12 -5.49 -11.72
CA LEU A 109 14.49 -5.04 -11.45
C LEU A 109 15.52 -5.68 -12.39
N LYS A 110 15.39 -6.99 -12.70
CA LYS A 110 16.25 -7.64 -13.72
C LYS A 110 16.07 -7.01 -15.10
N LYS A 111 14.85 -6.67 -15.49
CA LYS A 111 14.56 -6.00 -16.76
C LYS A 111 15.15 -4.58 -16.80
N ASN A 112 15.03 -3.84 -15.70
CA ASN A 112 15.61 -2.50 -15.59
C ASN A 112 17.14 -2.56 -15.58
N ALA A 113 17.77 -3.47 -14.84
CA ALA A 113 19.23 -3.66 -14.86
C ALA A 113 19.78 -4.05 -16.26
N ALA A 114 19.02 -4.81 -17.05
CA ALA A 114 19.37 -5.13 -18.44
C ALA A 114 19.16 -3.95 -19.41
N SER A 115 18.32 -2.97 -19.05
CA SER A 115 18.00 -1.79 -19.86
C SER A 115 18.83 -0.56 -19.46
N SER A 116 19.38 -0.55 -18.23
CA SER A 116 20.07 0.57 -17.61
C SER A 116 21.58 0.36 -17.55
N SER A 117 22.24 0.26 -18.70
CA SER A 117 23.71 0.43 -18.78
C SER A 117 24.09 1.92 -18.89
N SER A 118 23.39 2.82 -18.19
CA SER A 118 23.78 4.24 -18.00
C SER A 118 22.77 5.02 -17.14
N ALA A 119 22.93 5.03 -15.81
CA ALA A 119 22.66 6.18 -14.94
C ALA A 119 22.85 5.76 -13.47
N ALA A 120 23.58 6.57 -12.72
CA ALA A 120 24.07 6.28 -11.39
C ALA A 120 22.98 6.30 -10.31
N ALA A 121 22.93 5.26 -9.48
CA ALA A 121 22.47 5.36 -8.10
C ALA A 121 23.52 4.65 -7.23
N LYS A 122 24.34 5.47 -6.57
CA LYS A 122 25.40 5.03 -5.67
C LYS A 122 24.75 4.68 -4.33
N SER A 123 24.14 3.50 -4.26
CA SER A 123 23.72 2.91 -2.98
C SER A 123 24.96 2.38 -2.26
N ASN A 124 25.11 2.74 -0.98
CA ASN A 124 26.29 2.43 -0.17
C ASN A 124 26.54 0.91 -0.12
N ASN A 125 27.67 0.51 -0.71
CA ASN A 125 28.11 -0.86 -0.84
C ASN A 125 28.68 -1.36 0.50
N GLY A 126 27.81 -1.83 1.39
CA GLY A 126 28.16 -2.64 2.54
C GLY A 126 27.89 -4.11 2.24
N SER A 127 28.86 -4.82 1.67
CA SER A 127 28.81 -6.27 1.44
C SER A 127 28.64 -7.05 2.75
N SER A 128 27.40 -7.28 3.18
CA SER A 128 27.07 -8.33 4.14
C SER A 128 26.40 -9.48 3.41
N LYS A 129 26.98 -10.67 3.55
CA LYS A 129 26.45 -11.95 3.03
C LYS A 129 24.94 -12.03 3.28
N GLN A 130 24.19 -12.32 2.20
CA GLN A 130 22.75 -12.58 2.20
C GLN A 130 22.37 -13.57 3.31
N ALA A 131 21.75 -13.05 4.37
CA ALA A 131 20.75 -13.81 5.08
C ALA A 131 19.49 -13.78 4.22
N ALA A 132 18.87 -14.93 3.99
CA ALA A 132 17.56 -14.99 3.37
C ALA A 132 16.62 -14.04 4.14
N ALA A 133 15.89 -13.19 3.40
CA ALA A 133 14.89 -12.32 3.98
C ALA A 133 13.98 -13.17 4.89
N PRO A 134 13.87 -12.86 6.19
CA PRO A 134 12.96 -13.59 7.06
C PRO A 134 11.56 -13.54 6.43
N ALA A 135 10.82 -14.64 6.52
CA ALA A 135 9.40 -14.67 6.21
C ALA A 135 8.71 -13.48 6.89
N PRO A 136 7.62 -12.91 6.33
CA PRO A 136 6.95 -11.73 6.88
C PRO A 136 6.50 -12.04 8.32
N THR A 137 7.33 -11.66 9.29
CA THR A 137 7.01 -11.72 10.71
C THR A 137 6.21 -10.46 11.00
N THR A 138 5.12 -10.61 11.74
CA THR A 138 4.34 -9.47 12.26
C THR A 138 5.29 -8.53 13.01
N ASN A 139 5.55 -7.34 12.45
CA ASN A 139 6.38 -6.34 13.09
C ASN A 139 5.49 -5.41 13.93
N ASN A 140 5.55 -5.58 15.25
CA ASN A 140 4.74 -4.79 16.19
C ASN A 140 5.37 -3.42 16.53
N SER A 141 6.47 -3.02 15.87
CA SER A 141 7.15 -1.75 16.17
C SER A 141 6.25 -0.53 16.00
N PHE A 142 5.22 -0.61 15.15
CA PHE A 142 4.26 0.46 14.92
C PHE A 142 3.13 0.55 15.97
N SER A 143 3.09 -0.35 16.97
CA SER A 143 2.00 -0.40 17.97
C SER A 143 1.82 0.87 18.81
N GLY A 144 2.76 1.81 18.78
CA GLY A 144 2.64 3.15 19.40
C GLY A 144 2.74 4.31 18.42
N TYR A 145 2.76 4.02 17.11
CA TYR A 145 3.11 4.97 16.06
C TYR A 145 2.04 5.03 14.95
N GLY A 146 0.77 4.81 15.28
CA GLY A 146 -0.33 4.83 14.31
C GLY A 146 -0.44 6.13 13.49
N LYS A 147 0.11 7.24 13.98
CA LYS A 147 0.21 8.48 13.18
C LYS A 147 1.06 8.31 11.93
N TYR A 148 2.07 7.42 11.95
CA TYR A 148 2.97 7.14 10.83
C TYR A 148 2.53 5.98 9.93
N THR A 149 1.40 5.34 10.21
CA THR A 149 0.81 4.30 9.35
C THR A 149 -0.28 4.89 8.46
N GLY A 150 -0.49 4.31 7.28
CA GLY A 150 -1.51 4.71 6.31
C GLY A 150 -0.90 5.17 4.99
N HIS A 151 -1.71 5.90 4.23
CA HIS A 151 -1.37 6.34 2.88
C HIS A 151 -0.66 7.69 2.91
N TYR A 152 0.31 7.84 2.01
CA TYR A 152 1.03 9.07 1.74
C TYR A 152 1.05 9.33 0.24
N PHE A 153 1.04 10.60 -0.14
CA PHE A 153 1.31 11.03 -1.50
C PHE A 153 2.74 11.57 -1.60
N PHE A 154 3.29 11.45 -2.80
CA PHE A 154 4.57 12.02 -3.12
C PHE A 154 4.45 13.55 -3.28
N TYR A 155 5.18 14.36 -2.52
CA TYR A 155 4.93 15.80 -2.45
C TYR A 155 5.37 16.56 -3.71
N ASN A 156 6.58 16.34 -4.22
CA ASN A 156 7.13 17.06 -5.37
C ASN A 156 7.05 16.23 -6.65
N THR A 157 5.83 15.97 -7.15
CA THR A 157 5.63 15.22 -8.40
C THR A 157 6.08 16.04 -9.61
N ASN A 158 6.92 15.46 -10.46
CA ASN A 158 7.25 15.99 -11.78
C ASN A 158 7.48 14.84 -12.79
N ASP A 159 7.64 15.15 -14.07
CA ASP A 159 7.71 14.15 -15.14
C ASP A 159 8.95 13.23 -15.05
N ASP A 160 10.03 13.69 -14.41
CA ASP A 160 11.26 12.91 -14.23
C ASP A 160 11.19 11.96 -13.02
N ARG A 161 10.07 12.00 -12.28
CA ARG A 161 9.90 11.31 -11.01
C ARG A 161 8.74 10.35 -11.04
N ILE A 162 9.07 9.08 -10.81
CA ILE A 162 8.08 8.01 -10.90
C ILE A 162 7.33 7.79 -9.58
N GLN A 163 7.84 8.26 -8.44
CA GLN A 163 7.18 8.11 -7.13
C GLN A 163 5.80 8.77 -7.14
N SER A 164 4.77 8.05 -6.66
CA SER A 164 3.40 8.60 -6.59
C SER A 164 2.70 8.41 -5.25
N GLY A 165 2.87 7.25 -4.62
CA GLY A 165 2.23 6.97 -3.34
C GLY A 165 2.97 5.93 -2.53
N LEU A 166 2.90 6.06 -1.21
CA LEU A 166 3.51 5.15 -0.24
C LEU A 166 2.44 4.74 0.78
N ASN A 167 2.36 3.45 1.09
CA ASN A 167 1.46 2.95 2.13
C ASN A 167 2.26 2.13 3.14
N ILE A 168 2.07 2.43 4.43
CA ILE A 168 2.72 1.76 5.56
C ILE A 168 1.65 1.18 6.47
N SER A 169 1.57 -0.15 6.55
CA SER A 169 0.63 -0.84 7.45
C SER A 169 1.14 -0.89 8.89
N SER A 170 0.19 -1.08 9.82
CA SER A 170 0.44 -1.22 11.27
C SER A 170 1.33 -2.41 11.66
N ASP A 171 1.46 -3.39 10.77
CA ASP A 171 2.33 -4.55 10.93
C ASP A 171 3.71 -4.36 10.28
N GLY A 172 4.01 -3.14 9.83
CA GLY A 172 5.27 -2.75 9.18
C GLY A 172 5.35 -3.10 7.69
N SER A 173 4.30 -3.63 7.07
CA SER A 173 4.34 -3.87 5.62
C SER A 173 4.30 -2.56 4.83
N VAL A 174 5.09 -2.45 3.75
CA VAL A 174 5.20 -1.23 2.93
C VAL A 174 4.95 -1.52 1.46
N ILE A 175 4.21 -0.64 0.79
CA ILE A 175 4.08 -0.59 -0.67
C ILE A 175 4.34 0.83 -1.16
N GLN A 176 5.15 0.95 -2.21
CA GLN A 176 5.28 2.17 -2.99
C GLN A 176 4.73 1.96 -4.39
N ASN A 177 3.87 2.87 -4.83
CA ASN A 177 3.31 2.91 -6.17
C ASN A 177 4.01 3.99 -6.99
N ASN A 178 4.28 3.68 -8.26
CA ASN A 178 4.89 4.60 -9.20
C ASN A 178 3.99 4.90 -10.41
N SER A 179 4.12 6.10 -10.97
CA SER A 179 3.35 6.61 -12.12
C SER A 179 3.59 5.79 -13.41
N ASP A 180 4.74 5.14 -13.53
CA ASP A 180 5.07 4.26 -14.66
C ASP A 180 4.45 2.84 -14.56
N GLY A 181 3.62 2.61 -13.54
CA GLY A 181 2.95 1.35 -13.26
C GLY A 181 3.84 0.29 -12.61
N THR A 182 5.07 0.62 -12.21
CA THR A 182 5.83 -0.21 -11.27
C THR A 182 5.34 0.00 -9.85
N THR A 183 5.58 -1.00 -9.01
CA THR A 183 5.29 -0.97 -7.59
C THR A 183 6.46 -1.66 -6.91
N PHE A 184 6.84 -1.17 -5.72
CA PHE A 184 7.84 -1.80 -4.87
C PHE A 184 7.22 -2.17 -3.53
N SER A 185 7.63 -3.30 -2.98
CA SER A 185 7.16 -3.78 -1.68
C SER A 185 8.32 -3.91 -0.69
N GLY A 186 8.03 -3.80 0.60
CA GLY A 186 9.05 -3.91 1.64
C GLY A 186 8.47 -4.17 3.02
N THR A 187 9.37 -4.27 4.00
CA THR A 187 9.02 -4.28 5.42
C THR A 187 9.76 -3.15 6.12
N ALA A 188 9.07 -2.47 7.02
CA ALA A 188 9.57 -1.34 7.77
C ALA A 188 9.61 -1.65 9.26
N TYR A 189 10.59 -1.06 9.93
CA TYR A 189 10.67 -0.97 11.39
C TYR A 189 10.75 0.50 11.80
N ILE A 190 10.00 0.89 12.83
CA ILE A 190 9.97 2.26 13.35
C ILE A 190 10.57 2.34 14.75
N GLN A 191 11.31 3.42 15.02
CA GLN A 191 11.87 3.73 16.34
C GLN A 191 11.82 5.24 16.61
N PRO A 192 11.84 5.67 17.89
CA PRO A 192 12.04 7.08 18.22
C PRO A 192 13.33 7.62 17.59
N SER A 193 13.29 8.88 17.17
CA SER A 193 14.46 9.62 16.73
C SER A 193 14.39 11.04 17.28
N SER A 194 15.55 11.66 17.43
CA SER A 194 15.74 13.08 17.72
C SER A 194 16.79 13.69 16.79
N GLN A 195 17.06 13.05 15.65
CA GLN A 195 18.06 13.49 14.69
C GLN A 195 17.63 14.82 14.07
N GLY A 196 18.44 15.86 14.29
CA GLY A 196 18.27 17.19 13.69
C GLY A 196 19.02 17.35 12.38
N GLY A 197 18.76 18.44 11.67
CA GLY A 197 19.46 18.80 10.44
C GLY A 197 19.04 17.96 9.22
N ILE A 198 17.91 17.26 9.29
CA ILE A 198 17.38 16.46 8.19
C ILE A 198 16.71 17.37 7.18
N LEU A 199 17.06 17.26 5.90
CA LEU A 199 16.45 18.04 4.82
C LEU A 199 15.01 17.57 4.54
N SER A 200 14.10 18.50 4.29
CA SER A 200 12.72 18.23 3.84
C SER A 200 12.16 19.42 3.08
N TYR A 201 11.06 19.24 2.35
CA TYR A 201 10.28 20.36 1.81
C TYR A 201 9.44 21.02 2.89
N ASP A 202 9.15 22.30 2.71
CA ASP A 202 8.11 22.96 3.47
C ASP A 202 6.71 22.67 2.91
N VAL A 203 6.17 21.52 3.32
CA VAL A 203 4.85 21.04 2.90
C VAL A 203 3.67 21.92 3.32
N SER A 204 3.90 23.00 4.07
CA SER A 204 2.85 23.96 4.46
C SER A 204 2.52 24.97 3.36
N SER A 205 3.32 25.01 2.30
CA SER A 205 3.10 25.81 1.11
C SER A 205 3.04 24.90 -0.12
N ASP A 206 2.63 25.41 -1.28
CA ASP A 206 2.75 24.70 -2.56
C ASP A 206 4.12 24.98 -3.25
N SER A 207 5.13 25.39 -2.48
CA SER A 207 6.47 25.70 -2.98
C SER A 207 7.43 24.53 -2.81
N ASN A 208 8.52 24.54 -3.57
CA ASN A 208 9.63 23.59 -3.41
C ASN A 208 10.69 24.10 -2.42
N ASP A 209 10.33 25.02 -1.52
CA ASP A 209 11.27 25.53 -0.53
C ASP A 209 11.67 24.40 0.43
N THR A 210 12.96 24.31 0.71
CA THR A 210 13.49 23.31 1.63
C THR A 210 13.75 23.88 3.01
N LYS A 211 13.67 23.01 4.01
CA LYS A 211 13.92 23.30 5.41
C LYS A 211 14.68 22.16 6.06
N THR A 212 15.23 22.44 7.24
CA THR A 212 15.78 21.39 8.10
C THR A 212 14.80 21.08 9.23
N ILE A 213 14.67 19.80 9.55
CA ILE A 213 13.78 19.30 10.60
C ILE A 213 14.55 18.54 11.67
N THR A 214 13.90 18.39 12.83
CA THR A 214 14.28 17.38 13.83
C THR A 214 13.26 16.26 13.77
N ALA A 215 13.73 15.06 13.42
CA ALA A 215 12.89 13.88 13.30
C ALA A 215 12.29 13.50 14.66
N ASN A 216 11.04 13.00 14.67
CA ASN A 216 10.47 12.35 15.85
C ASN A 216 10.66 10.83 15.81
N VAL A 217 10.77 10.27 14.60
CA VAL A 217 10.98 8.83 14.38
C VAL A 217 11.91 8.60 13.19
N ALA A 218 12.54 7.42 13.18
CA ALA A 218 13.18 6.87 11.99
C ALA A 218 12.46 5.58 11.60
N ILE A 219 12.06 5.48 10.33
CA ILE A 219 11.42 4.32 9.72
C ILE A 219 12.43 3.71 8.76
N VAL A 220 12.94 2.53 9.09
CA VAL A 220 13.90 1.81 8.23
C VAL A 220 13.11 0.81 7.41
N VAL A 221 13.00 1.07 6.11
CA VAL A 221 12.39 0.17 5.12
C VAL A 221 13.47 -0.74 4.57
N THR A 222 13.18 -2.05 4.54
CA THR A 222 13.92 -3.04 3.75
C THR A 222 13.02 -3.44 2.59
N TRP A 223 13.38 -3.01 1.40
CA TRP A 223 12.68 -3.32 0.17
C TRP A 223 12.84 -4.80 -0.20
N SER A 224 11.93 -5.33 -1.02
CA SER A 224 11.88 -6.73 -1.45
C SER A 224 13.13 -7.17 -2.20
N ASN A 225 13.84 -6.20 -2.80
CA ASN A 225 15.12 -6.36 -3.47
C ASN A 225 16.33 -6.41 -2.51
N GLY A 226 16.10 -6.17 -1.21
CA GLY A 226 17.12 -6.15 -0.16
C GLY A 226 17.75 -4.77 0.10
N GLU A 227 17.43 -3.76 -0.70
CA GLU A 227 17.86 -2.39 -0.44
C GLU A 227 17.21 -1.86 0.83
N LYS A 228 17.92 -0.94 1.48
CA LYS A 228 17.46 -0.30 2.71
C LYS A 228 17.39 1.19 2.53
N GLU A 229 16.32 1.75 3.05
CA GLU A 229 16.04 3.17 3.02
C GLU A 229 15.54 3.62 4.39
N THR A 230 15.87 4.85 4.78
CA THR A 230 15.43 5.42 6.06
C THR A 230 14.61 6.65 5.79
N TYR A 231 13.36 6.63 6.22
CA TYR A 231 12.49 7.79 6.24
C TYR A 231 12.42 8.38 7.65
N TYR A 232 12.68 9.67 7.76
CA TYR A 232 12.56 10.44 8.98
C TYR A 232 11.16 11.04 9.07
N GLY A 233 10.41 10.62 10.10
CA GLY A 233 9.06 11.09 10.32
C GLY A 233 9.00 12.29 11.26
N TYR A 234 8.24 13.31 10.89
CA TYR A 234 8.00 14.50 11.70
C TYR A 234 6.56 15.03 11.51
N THR A 235 6.19 16.01 12.33
CA THR A 235 4.92 16.73 12.19
C THR A 235 5.18 18.09 11.54
N GLY A 236 4.54 18.34 10.39
CA GLY A 236 4.61 19.60 9.65
C GLY A 236 4.00 20.77 10.43
N TYR A 237 4.28 22.00 9.98
CA TYR A 237 3.74 23.21 10.63
C TYR A 237 2.22 23.29 10.56
N ASP A 238 1.63 22.72 9.51
CA ASP A 238 0.19 22.54 9.30
C ASP A 238 -0.42 21.38 10.12
N GLY A 239 0.40 20.67 10.91
CA GLY A 239 0.02 19.49 11.69
C GLY A 239 0.02 18.19 10.88
N SER A 240 0.36 18.22 9.59
CA SER A 240 0.44 17.01 8.76
C SER A 240 1.54 16.07 9.24
N THR A 241 1.37 14.77 8.97
CA THR A 241 2.45 13.79 9.18
C THR A 241 3.27 13.68 7.91
N VAL A 242 4.58 13.89 8.02
CA VAL A 242 5.49 13.95 6.87
C VAL A 242 6.62 12.97 7.08
N LEU A 243 7.05 12.32 6.00
CA LEU A 243 8.25 11.50 5.93
C LEU A 243 9.22 12.13 4.93
N THR A 244 10.51 12.12 5.25
CA THR A 244 11.57 12.55 4.33
C THR A 244 12.74 11.58 4.38
N ASP A 245 13.38 11.28 3.25
CA ASP A 245 14.63 10.51 3.24
C ASP A 245 15.86 11.35 3.64
N GLY A 246 15.68 12.68 3.70
CA GLY A 246 16.72 13.64 4.02
C GLY A 246 17.82 13.76 2.97
N GLN A 247 17.65 13.14 1.81
CA GLN A 247 18.67 13.15 0.75
C GLN A 247 18.45 14.33 -0.19
N PRO A 248 19.52 15.01 -0.63
CA PRO A 248 19.39 16.03 -1.66
C PRO A 248 19.04 15.38 -3.00
N TYR A 249 18.29 16.12 -3.81
CA TYR A 249 18.04 15.86 -5.23
C TYR A 249 18.32 17.14 -5.98
N ASP A 250 18.89 17.06 -7.19
CA ASP A 250 19.20 18.16 -8.10
C ASP A 250 19.11 19.59 -7.53
N GLY A 251 20.27 20.19 -7.22
CA GLY A 251 20.36 21.51 -6.63
C GLY A 251 19.94 21.51 -5.16
N ASP A 252 19.00 22.39 -4.81
CA ASP A 252 18.53 22.60 -3.43
C ASP A 252 17.27 21.78 -3.09
N LEU A 253 16.91 20.81 -3.95
CA LEU A 253 15.72 19.98 -3.80
C LEU A 253 15.97 18.77 -2.89
N VAL A 254 14.89 18.13 -2.44
CA VAL A 254 14.90 16.88 -1.66
C VAL A 254 14.48 15.72 -2.54
N ASN A 255 15.17 14.59 -2.39
CA ASN A 255 14.85 13.36 -3.07
C ASN A 255 13.46 12.90 -2.65
N GLU A 256 13.23 12.31 -1.49
CA GLU A 256 11.88 11.83 -1.18
C GLU A 256 11.23 12.54 0.00
N VAL A 257 10.07 13.17 -0.26
CA VAL A 257 9.18 13.68 0.78
C VAL A 257 7.77 13.17 0.52
N TRP A 258 7.20 12.57 1.56
CA TRP A 258 5.89 11.95 1.54
C TRP A 258 5.00 12.65 2.56
N GLN A 259 3.84 13.12 2.14
CA GLN A 259 2.85 13.75 3.03
C GLN A 259 1.65 12.82 3.19
N LYS A 260 1.23 12.63 4.43
CA LYS A 260 0.10 11.75 4.74
C LYS A 260 -1.21 12.36 4.24
N PHE A 261 -2.09 11.52 3.70
CA PHE A 261 -3.49 11.89 3.41
C PHE A 261 -4.27 12.22 4.69
#